data_AF-A0A0U1DF80-F1
#
_entry.id   AF-A0A0U1DF80-F1
#
_cell.length_a   1.000
_cell.length_b   1.000
_cell.length_c   1.000
_cell.angle_alpha   90.00
_cell.angle_beta   90.00
_cell.angle_gamma   90.00
#
_symmetry.space_group_name_H-M   'P 1'
#
loop_
_entity.id
_entity.type
_entity.pdbx_description
1 polymer ?
#
loop_
_entity_poly.entity_id
_entity_poly.type
_entity_poly.pdbx_seq_one_letter_code
_entity_poly.pdbx_strand_id
1 'polypeptide(L)' 'MTPVLTWGEAAESEHLLDRSTLVTVDGVAQAAPAPRFSRTPSGEPGRPPQTSTDIADIGWT' A
#
# COMPACT_ATOMS: atom_id res chain seq x y z
N MET A 1 22.00 16.33 -4.51
CA MET A 1 20.75 17.12 -4.64
C MET A 1 19.73 16.25 -5.35
N THR A 2 18.48 16.22 -4.90
CA THR A 2 17.38 15.48 -5.53
C THR A 2 16.24 16.45 -5.87
N PRO A 3 15.43 16.16 -6.90
CA PRO A 3 14.30 17.01 -7.25
C PRO A 3 13.21 16.99 -6.16
N VAL A 4 12.43 18.06 -6.09
CA VAL A 4 11.17 18.10 -5.33
C VAL A 4 10.07 17.68 -6.28
N LEU A 5 9.45 16.53 -6.02
CA LEU A 5 8.43 15.94 -6.88
C LEU A 5 7.04 16.27 -6.33
N THR A 6 6.09 16.49 -7.24
CA THR A 6 4.66 16.41 -6.95
C THR A 6 4.25 14.95 -6.69
N TRP A 7 3.01 14.74 -6.22
CA TRP A 7 2.49 13.39 -6.01
C TRP A 7 2.46 12.53 -7.29
N GLY A 8 2.07 13.13 -8.41
CA GLY A 8 2.05 12.43 -9.71
C GLY A 8 3.45 12.09 -10.18
N GLU A 9 4.41 13.01 -10.06
CA GLU A 9 5.81 12.75 -10.44
C GLU A 9 6.48 11.73 -9.51
N ALA A 10 6.11 11.70 -8.23
CA ALA A 10 6.61 10.69 -7.31
C ALA A 10 6.14 9.27 -7.70
N ALA A 11 4.91 9.11 -8.20
CA ALA A 11 4.41 7.83 -8.70
C ALA A 11 5.24 7.27 -9.86
N GLU A 12 5.83 8.16 -10.67
CA GLU A 12 6.64 7.82 -11.84
C GLU A 12 8.16 7.87 -11.57
N SER A 13 8.58 8.08 -10.32
CA SER A 13 10.01 8.15 -9.97
C SER A 13 10.68 6.77 -10.09
N GLU A 14 11.78 6.68 -10.83
CA GLU A 14 12.58 5.46 -11.02
C GLU A 14 12.85 4.73 -9.70
N HIS A 15 13.31 5.46 -8.68
CA HIS A 15 13.61 4.86 -7.37
C HIS A 15 12.38 4.26 -6.67
N LEU A 16 11.22 4.90 -6.80
CA LEU A 16 9.98 4.44 -6.17
C LEU A 16 9.36 3.28 -6.93
N LEU A 17 9.44 3.29 -8.26
CA LEU A 17 9.01 2.22 -9.17
C LEU A 17 9.85 0.95 -8.99
N ASP A 18 11.18 1.05 -9.07
CA ASP A 18 12.11 -0.08 -8.93
C ASP A 18 11.96 -0.81 -7.60
N ARG A 19 11.56 -0.05 -6.58
CA ARG A 19 11.34 -0.58 -5.25
C ARG A 19 9.89 -0.99 -5.04
N SER A 20 8.94 -0.65 -5.91
CA SER A 20 7.50 -0.83 -5.64
C SER A 20 7.07 -0.18 -4.31
N THR A 21 7.55 1.05 -4.06
CA THR A 21 7.19 1.81 -2.86
C THR A 21 5.75 2.33 -2.94
N LEU A 22 5.30 2.62 -4.16
CA LEU A 22 3.92 2.90 -4.48
C LEU A 22 3.39 1.73 -5.32
N VAL A 23 2.16 1.30 -5.05
CA VAL A 23 1.45 0.21 -5.73
C VAL A 23 0.07 0.68 -6.15
N THR A 24 -0.44 0.16 -7.26
CA THR A 24 -1.81 0.43 -7.71
C THR A 24 -2.72 -0.66 -7.18
N VAL A 25 -3.70 -0.29 -6.35
CA VAL A 25 -4.71 -1.21 -5.81
C VAL A 25 -6.07 -0.62 -6.13
N ASP A 26 -6.97 -1.43 -6.70
CA ASP A 26 -8.29 -0.97 -7.15
C ASP A 26 -8.24 0.27 -8.06
N GLY A 27 -7.19 0.39 -8.89
CA GLY A 27 -6.99 1.51 -9.81
C GLY A 27 -6.45 2.81 -9.19
N VAL A 28 -6.14 2.81 -7.89
CA VAL A 28 -5.61 3.98 -7.16
C VAL A 28 -4.19 3.72 -6.68
N ALA A 29 -3.28 4.68 -6.90
CA ALA A 29 -1.93 4.62 -6.38
C ALA A 29 -1.93 4.82 -4.85
N GLN A 30 -1.29 3.92 -4.12
CA GLN A 30 -1.13 3.97 -2.68
C GLN A 30 0.25 3.46 -2.24
N ALA A 31 0.64 3.77 -1.01
CA ALA A 31 1.90 3.27 -0.46
C ALA A 31 1.83 1.76 -0.19
N ALA A 32 2.89 1.04 -0.57
CA ALA A 32 3.05 -0.35 -0.19
C ALA A 32 3.33 -0.50 1.31
N PRO A 33 2.96 -1.64 1.93
CA PRO A 33 3.29 -1.90 3.34
C PRO A 33 4.79 -1.85 3.63
N ALA A 34 5.14 -1.28 4.78
CA ALA A 34 6.53 -1.11 5.21
C ALA A 34 6.68 -1.34 6.73
N PRO A 35 7.85 -1.80 7.23
CA PRO A 35 9.03 -2.19 6.45
C PRO A 35 8.85 -3.55 5.75
N ARG A 36 9.82 -3.94 4.92
CA ARG A 36 9.81 -5.23 4.22
C ARG A 36 10.48 -6.30 5.07
N PHE A 37 9.82 -7.45 5.22
CA PHE A 37 10.34 -8.61 5.92
C PHE A 37 10.67 -9.72 4.93
N SER A 38 11.87 -10.32 5.05
CA SER A 38 12.34 -11.34 4.11
C SER A 38 11.70 -12.71 4.31
N ARG A 39 11.40 -13.09 5.57
CA ARG A 39 10.83 -14.40 5.90
C ARG A 39 9.32 -14.45 5.79
N THR A 40 8.64 -13.37 6.18
CA THR A 40 7.17 -13.25 6.18
C THR A 40 6.79 -11.89 5.60
N PRO A 41 6.83 -11.73 4.27
CA PRO A 41 6.47 -10.47 3.63
C PRO A 41 5.00 -10.12 3.89
N SER A 42 4.70 -8.83 3.98
CA SER A 42 3.31 -8.34 4.05
C SER A 42 2.61 -8.62 2.71
N GLY A 43 1.32 -8.96 2.76
CA GLY A 43 0.48 -9.01 1.57
C GLY A 43 0.20 -7.62 0.99
N GLU A 44 -0.40 -7.57 -0.20
CA GLU A 44 -0.89 -6.31 -0.77
C GLU A 44 -1.97 -5.68 0.12
N PRO A 45 -2.09 -4.33 0.13
CA PRO A 45 -3.20 -3.67 0.81
C PRO A 45 -4.55 -4.18 0.31
N GLY A 46 -5.41 -4.60 1.24
CA GLY A 46 -6.79 -4.97 0.91
C GLY A 46 -7.66 -3.75 0.62
N ARG A 47 -8.82 -3.98 0.00
CA ARG A 47 -9.83 -2.93 -0.18
C ARG A 47 -10.35 -2.44 1.18
N PRO A 48 -10.58 -1.14 1.37
CA PRO A 48 -11.28 -0.62 2.54
C PRO A 48 -12.67 -1.28 2.72
N PRO A 49 -13.09 -1.63 3.95
CA PRO A 49 -14.42 -2.16 4.21
C PRO A 49 -15.51 -1.23 3.65
N GLN A 50 -16.44 -1.78 2.89
CA GLN A 50 -17.56 -1.01 2.30
C GLN A 50 -18.79 -0.97 3.23
N THR A 51 -18.77 -1.75 4.30
CA THR A 51 -19.82 -1.85 5.32
C THR A 51 -19.19 -2.16 6.67
N SER A 52 -19.96 -1.98 7.75
CA SER A 52 -19.57 -2.41 9.09
C SER A 52 -19.63 -3.93 9.22
N THR A 53 -18.69 -4.51 9.98
CA THR A 53 -18.76 -5.88 10.48
C THR A 53 -19.55 -5.91 11.77
N ASP A 54 -20.48 -6.87 11.92
CA ASP A 54 -21.21 -7.06 13.17
C ASP A 54 -20.26 -7.52 14.29
N ILE A 55 -20.54 -7.12 15.53
CA ILE A 55 -19.72 -7.51 16.68
C ILE A 55 -19.71 -9.03 16.91
N ALA A 56 -20.78 -9.73 16.54
CA ALA A 56 -20.85 -11.19 16.64
C ALA A 56 -19.90 -11.90 15.66
N ASP A 57 -19.47 -11.22 14.58
CA ASP A 57 -18.71 -11.81 13.48
C ASP A 57 -17.19 -11.50 13.52
N ILE A 58 -16.70 -10.80 14.55
CA ILE A 58 -15.29 -10.36 14.60
C ILE A 58 -14.27 -11.49 14.85
N GLY A 59 -14.73 -12.70 15.20
CA GLY A 59 -13.87 -13.88 15.40
C GLY A 59 -12.89 -13.75 16.57
N TRP A 60 -13.30 -13.10 17.67
CA TRP A 60 -12.45 -12.90 18.85
C TRP A 60 -12.29 -14.16 19.73
N THR A 61 -13.22 -15.11 19.64
CA THR A 61 -13.24 -16.36 20.41
C THR A 61 -12.57 -17.48 19.65
#